data_AF-A0A9D4T8Q5-F1
#
_entry.id   AF-A0A9D4T8Q5-F1
#
_cell.length_a   1.000
_cell.length_b   1.000
_cell.length_c   1.000
_cell.angle_alpha   90.00
_cell.angle_beta   90.00
_cell.angle_gamma   90.00
#
_symmetry.space_group_name_H-M   'P 1'
#
loop_
_entity.id
_entity.type
_entity.pdbx_description
1 polymer ?
#
loop_
_entity_poly.entity_id
_entity_poly.type
_entity_poly.pdbx_seq_one_letter_code
_entity_poly.pdbx_strand_id
1 'polypeptide(L)'
;MDGEMDGNRFEGWFNDILQKLPAGSVIVLDNAPYHSRREEKLPTTIWKEEKIHEWLTSKNITYGERMIKQQLLELVASVKSRFLSYIVDNTARMTQQQRGSSR
;
A
#
# COMPACT_ATOMS: atom_id res chain seq x y z
N MET A 1 -19.31 -6.20 -24.32
CA MET A 1 -19.10 -5.04 -23.41
C MET A 1 -18.26 -5.59 -22.28
N ASP A 2 -16.97 -5.72 -22.56
CA ASP A 2 -16.10 -6.67 -21.89
C ASP A 2 -15.19 -5.95 -20.91
N GLY A 3 -15.10 -6.52 -19.70
CA GLY A 3 -13.80 -6.65 -19.06
C GLY A 3 -13.20 -5.43 -18.38
N GLU A 4 -13.97 -4.54 -17.77
CA GLU A 4 -13.38 -3.66 -16.76
C GLU A 4 -12.92 -4.51 -15.56
N MET A 5 -11.63 -4.82 -15.54
CA MET A 5 -10.90 -5.24 -14.34
C MET A 5 -10.97 -4.09 -13.34
N ASP A 6 -11.92 -4.17 -12.41
CA ASP A 6 -11.86 -3.38 -11.19
C ASP A 6 -10.87 -4.05 -10.22
N GLY A 7 -10.33 -3.28 -9.28
CA GLY A 7 -9.32 -3.84 -8.39
C GLY A 7 -9.86 -4.96 -7.48
N ASN A 8 -11.19 -5.05 -7.25
CA ASN A 8 -11.77 -6.10 -6.40
C ASN A 8 -11.74 -7.45 -7.14
N ARG A 9 -12.02 -7.44 -8.44
CA ARG A 9 -11.87 -8.60 -9.32
C ARG A 9 -10.41 -9.04 -9.41
N PHE A 10 -9.49 -8.08 -9.51
CA PHE A 10 -8.05 -8.38 -9.49
C PHE A 10 -7.63 -9.01 -8.16
N GLU A 11 -8.05 -8.48 -7.01
CA GLU A 11 -7.72 -9.03 -5.69
C GLU A 11 -8.26 -10.46 -5.51
N GLY A 12 -9.49 -10.73 -5.97
CA GLY A 12 -10.06 -12.08 -5.97
C GLY A 12 -9.23 -13.07 -6.80
N TRP A 13 -8.92 -12.71 -8.05
CA TRP A 13 -8.06 -13.53 -8.91
C TRP A 13 -6.66 -13.74 -8.34
N PHE A 14 -6.08 -12.69 -7.76
CA PHE A 14 -4.73 -12.73 -7.20
C PHE A 14 -4.65 -13.68 -6.00
N ASN A 15 -5.64 -13.66 -5.11
CA ASN A 15 -5.73 -14.59 -3.99
C ASN A 15 -5.85 -16.05 -4.45
N ASP A 16 -6.69 -16.31 -5.46
CA ASP A 16 -6.85 -17.66 -6.02
C ASP A 16 -5.57 -18.21 -6.64
N ILE A 17 -4.80 -17.36 -7.33
CA ILE A 17 -3.50 -17.74 -7.90
C ILE A 17 -2.48 -18.01 -6.79
N LEU A 18 -2.39 -17.14 -5.77
CA LEU A 18 -1.43 -17.31 -4.68
C LEU A 18 -1.57 -18.64 -3.94
N GLN A 19 -2.79 -19.15 -3.80
CA GLN A 19 -3.04 -20.47 -3.20
C GLN A 19 -2.56 -21.63 -4.06
N LYS A 20 -2.61 -21.48 -5.39
CA LYS A 20 -2.26 -22.54 -6.36
C LYS A 20 -0.77 -22.56 -6.70
N LEU A 21 -0.05 -21.45 -6.48
CA LEU A 21 1.36 -21.36 -6.81
C LEU A 21 2.26 -22.18 -5.86
N PRO A 22 3.29 -22.88 -6.38
CA PRO A 22 4.34 -23.47 -5.57
C PRO A 22 5.15 -22.41 -4.80
N ALA A 23 5.73 -22.80 -3.66
CA ALA A 23 6.66 -21.95 -2.93
C ALA A 23 7.86 -21.55 -3.82
N GLY A 24 8.33 -20.31 -3.69
CA GLY A 24 9.44 -19.77 -4.49
C GLY A 24 9.06 -19.33 -5.91
N SER A 25 7.77 -19.31 -6.26
CA SER A 25 7.29 -18.78 -7.54
C SER A 25 7.41 -17.24 -7.61
N VAL A 26 7.67 -16.70 -8.79
CA VAL A 26 7.74 -15.25 -9.06
C VAL A 26 6.52 -14.83 -9.86
N ILE A 27 5.85 -13.77 -9.42
CA ILE A 27 4.73 -13.14 -10.13
C ILE A 27 5.22 -11.80 -10.68
N VAL A 28 5.03 -11.58 -11.99
CA VAL A 28 5.31 -10.31 -12.65
C VAL A 28 3.99 -9.71 -13.10
N LEU A 29 3.69 -8.50 -12.64
CA LEU A 29 2.49 -7.73 -13.00
C LEU A 29 2.90 -6.58 -13.93
N ASP A 30 2.02 -6.20 -14.84
CA ASP A 30 2.21 -4.98 -15.62
C ASP A 30 1.97 -3.73 -14.73
N ASN A 31 2.41 -2.57 -15.21
CA ASN A 31 2.26 -1.31 -14.46
C ASN A 31 0.86 -0.72 -14.64
N ALA A 32 -0.17 -1.44 -14.21
CA ALA A 32 -1.54 -0.94 -14.26
C ALA A 32 -1.94 -0.26 -12.93
N PRO A 33 -2.69 0.86 -12.97
CA PRO A 33 -3.03 1.63 -11.75
C PRO A 33 -3.76 0.84 -10.67
N TYR A 34 -4.50 -0.21 -11.07
CA TYR A 34 -5.27 -1.07 -10.18
C TYR A 34 -4.44 -2.16 -9.48
N HIS A 35 -3.22 -2.46 -9.94
CA HIS A 35 -2.30 -3.39 -9.25
C HIS A 35 -1.56 -2.74 -8.08
N SER A 36 -1.41 -1.41 -8.11
CA SER A 36 -0.69 -0.64 -7.09
C SER A 36 -1.65 0.00 -6.07
N ARG A 37 -2.78 -0.65 -5.76
CA ARG A 37 -3.68 -0.16 -4.71
C ARG A 37 -2.95 -0.20 -3.37
N ARG A 38 -2.77 1.00 -2.82
CA ARG A 38 -2.18 1.20 -1.50
C ARG A 38 -3.25 0.91 -0.46
N GLU A 39 -2.88 0.20 0.61
CA GLU A 39 -3.75 0.02 1.76
C GLU A 39 -4.10 1.37 2.41
N GLU A 40 -3.16 2.30 2.37
CA GLU A 40 -3.32 3.61 2.96
C GLU A 40 -3.07 4.74 1.95
N LYS A 41 -3.92 5.77 2.00
CA LYS A 41 -3.68 7.00 1.26
C LYS A 41 -2.63 7.83 1.97
N LEU A 42 -1.49 8.01 1.32
CA LEU A 42 -0.44 8.90 1.79
C LEU A 42 -0.79 10.36 1.46
N PRO A 43 -0.40 11.31 2.33
CA PRO A 43 -0.56 12.72 2.03
C PRO A 43 0.17 13.12 0.75
N THR A 44 -0.49 13.90 -0.09
CA THR A 44 0.06 14.44 -1.33
C THR A 44 -0.10 15.96 -1.37
N THR A 45 0.49 16.63 -2.37
CA THR A 45 0.38 18.08 -2.58
C THR A 45 -1.07 18.58 -2.66
N ILE A 46 -2.01 17.71 -3.04
CA ILE A 46 -3.45 17.99 -3.16
C ILE A 46 -4.14 18.02 -1.79
N TRP A 47 -3.56 17.38 -0.75
CA TRP A 47 -4.16 17.35 0.58
C TRP A 47 -4.17 18.73 1.22
N LYS A 48 -5.21 18.99 2.02
CA LYS A 48 -5.24 20.15 2.91
C LYS A 48 -4.20 19.99 4.00
N GLU A 49 -3.65 21.09 4.48
CA GLU A 49 -2.58 21.09 5.49
C GLU A 49 -3.03 20.40 6.78
N GLU A 50 -4.27 20.64 7.21
CA GLU A 50 -4.85 20.01 8.40
C GLU A 50 -4.89 18.48 8.26
N LYS A 51 -5.16 17.96 7.06
CA LYS A 51 -5.14 16.52 6.79
C LYS A 51 -3.74 15.93 6.82
N ILE A 52 -2.72 16.71 6.49
CA ILE A 52 -1.32 16.26 6.61
C ILE A 52 -0.95 16.15 8.10
N HIS A 53 -1.35 17.13 8.93
CA HIS A 53 -1.16 17.09 10.39
C HIS A 53 -1.89 15.92 11.06
N GLU A 54 -3.16 15.70 10.71
CA GLU A 54 -3.94 14.55 11.19
C GLU A 54 -3.22 13.24 10.86
N TRP A 55 -2.72 13.10 9.62
CA TRP A 55 -2.01 11.90 9.20
C TRP A 55 -0.72 11.68 10.00
N LEU A 56 0.14 12.71 10.09
CA LEU A 56 1.38 12.65 10.87
C LEU A 56 1.11 12.30 12.35
N THR A 57 0.07 12.88 12.94
CA THR A 57 -0.36 12.60 14.32
C THR A 57 -0.83 11.16 14.47
N SER A 58 -1.65 10.65 13.55
CA SER A 58 -2.13 9.26 13.57
C SER A 58 -0.99 8.23 13.44
N LYS A 59 0.12 8.61 12.83
CA LYS A 59 1.35 7.81 12.72
C LYS A 59 2.34 8.06 13.86
N ASN A 60 1.97 8.90 14.83
CA ASN A 60 2.80 9.29 15.96
C ASN A 60 4.15 9.90 15.53
N ILE A 61 4.13 10.69 14.44
CA ILE A 61 5.30 11.34 13.87
C ILE A 61 5.37 12.77 14.40
N THR A 62 6.46 13.09 15.07
CA THR A 62 6.71 14.45 15.55
C THR A 62 7.02 15.38 14.38
N TYR A 63 6.38 16.53 14.36
CA TYR A 63 6.63 17.62 13.41
C TYR A 63 6.74 18.94 14.15
N GLY A 64 7.41 19.92 13.54
CA GLY A 64 7.52 21.26 14.12
C GLY A 64 6.24 22.06 13.92
N GLU A 65 5.78 22.76 14.96
CA GLU A 65 4.55 23.57 14.94
C GLU A 65 4.59 24.72 13.92
N ARG A 66 5.79 25.14 13.49
CA ARG A 66 5.99 26.19 12.48
C ARG A 66 6.33 25.64 11.08
N MET A 67 6.23 24.33 10.88
CA MET A 67 6.52 23.74 9.58
C MET A 67 5.45 24.12 8.56
N ILE A 68 5.88 24.62 7.41
CA ILE A 68 4.97 24.89 6.30
C ILE A 68 4.59 23.60 5.57
N LYS A 69 3.48 23.60 4.82
CA LYS A 69 2.99 22.46 4.04
C LYS A 69 4.09 21.73 3.24
N GLN A 70 5.02 22.46 2.61
CA GLN A 70 6.12 21.85 1.87
C GLN A 70 7.03 21.01 2.78
N GLN A 71 7.42 21.52 3.94
CA GLN A 71 8.26 20.80 4.91
C GLN A 71 7.54 19.59 5.50
N LEU A 72 6.23 19.70 5.73
CA LEU A 72 5.41 18.57 6.16
C LEU A 72 5.38 17.47 5.08
N LEU A 73 5.26 17.83 3.80
CA LEU A 73 5.31 16.87 2.69
C LEU A 73 6.69 16.24 2.52
N GLU A 74 7.77 16.98 2.75
CA GLU A 74 9.14 16.44 2.78
C GLU A 74 9.32 15.44 3.93
N LEU A 75 8.77 15.75 5.11
CA LEU A 75 8.74 14.82 6.24
C LEU A 75 7.96 13.55 5.89
N VAL A 76 6.75 13.69 5.33
CA VAL A 76 5.96 12.56 4.81
C VAL A 76 6.77 11.77 3.79
N ALA A 77 7.50 12.43 2.88
CA ALA A 77 8.31 11.75 1.88
C ALA A 77 9.50 10.98 2.48
N SER A 78 10.05 11.43 3.60
CA SER A 78 11.13 10.74 4.33
C SER A 78 10.65 9.48 5.05
N VAL A 79 9.39 9.47 5.50
CA VAL A 79 8.80 8.36 6.26
C VAL A 79 7.90 7.46 5.43
N LYS A 80 7.51 7.87 4.21
CA LYS A 80 6.55 7.15 3.37
C LYS A 80 6.90 5.68 3.15
N SER A 81 8.18 5.33 3.06
CA SER A 81 8.63 3.94 2.85
C SER A 81 8.22 3.02 3.99
N ARG A 82 8.05 3.55 5.21
CA ARG A 82 7.57 2.79 6.38
C ARG A 82 6.07 2.49 6.32
N PHE A 83 5.32 3.27 5.55
CA PHE A 83 3.86 3.20 5.45
C PHE A 83 3.36 2.85 4.04
N LEU A 84 4.28 2.64 3.09
CA LEU A 84 4.01 2.11 1.77
C LEU A 84 3.71 0.62 1.91
N SER A 85 2.46 0.31 2.22
CA SER A 85 1.91 -1.05 2.13
C SER A 85 1.03 -1.16 0.89
N TYR A 86 1.34 -2.16 0.06
CA TYR A 86 0.55 -2.52 -1.10
C TYR A 86 -0.29 -3.75 -0.76
N ILE A 87 -1.56 -3.72 -1.15
CA ILE A 87 -2.51 -4.83 -0.86
C ILE A 87 -1.97 -6.16 -1.38
N VAL A 88 -1.38 -6.16 -2.58
CA VAL A 88 -0.76 -7.34 -3.20
C VAL A 88 0.43 -7.89 -2.39
N ASP A 89 1.31 -7.02 -1.90
CA ASP A 89 2.48 -7.43 -1.12
C ASP A 89 2.05 -8.03 0.22
N ASN A 90 1.07 -7.41 0.88
CA ASN A 90 0.54 -7.90 2.14
C ASN A 90 -0.15 -9.26 1.96
N THR A 91 -1.01 -9.38 0.93
CA THR A 91 -1.70 -10.63 0.59
C THR A 91 -0.71 -11.76 0.32
N ALA A 92 0.32 -11.52 -0.49
CA ALA A 92 1.35 -12.51 -0.79
C ALA A 92 2.14 -12.95 0.46
N ARG A 93 2.52 -12.00 1.34
CA ARG A 93 3.20 -12.29 2.60
C ARG A 93 2.34 -13.15 3.54
N MET A 94 1.06 -12.80 3.71
CA MET A 94 0.13 -13.56 4.55
C MET A 94 -0.04 -15.00 4.05
N THR A 95 -0.19 -15.21 2.74
CA THR A 95 -0.31 -16.56 2.17
C THR A 95 0.95 -17.40 2.42
N GLN A 96 2.14 -16.82 2.31
CA GLN A 96 3.39 -17.54 2.61
C GLN A 96 3.51 -17.88 4.11
N GLN A 97 3.11 -16.97 4.99
CA GLN A 97 3.20 -17.16 6.44
C GLN A 97 2.23 -18.25 6.95
N GLN A 98 1.01 -18.34 6.40
CA GLN A 98 0.07 -19.42 6.70
C GLN A 98 0.60 -20.80 6.27
N ARG A 99 1.30 -20.89 5.13
CA ARG A 99 1.91 -22.14 4.65
C ARG A 99 3.11 -22.58 5.48
N GLY A 100 3.85 -21.62 6.06
CA GLY A 100 4.97 -21.89 6.96
C GLY A 100 4.55 -22.34 8.36
N SER A 101 3.39 -21.90 8.85
CA SER A 101 2.89 -22.22 10.19
C SER A 101 2.19 -23.58 10.32
N SER A 102 2.02 -24.29 9.20
CA SER A 102 1.41 -25.63 9.15
C SER A 102 2.44 -26.77 9.10
N ARG A 103 3.69 -26.50 9.50
CA ARG A 103 4.78 -27.48 9.62
C ARG A 103 5.22 -27.64 11.07
#